data_AF-A0A6J6BUE5-F1
#
_entry.id   AF-A0A6J6BUE5-F1
#
_cell.length_a   1.000
_cell.length_b   1.000
_cell.length_c   1.000
_cell.angle_alpha   90.00
_cell.angle_beta   90.00
_cell.angle_gamma   90.00
#
_symmetry.space_group_name_H-M   'P 1'
#
loop_
_entity.id
_entity.type
_entity.pdbx_description
1 polymer ?
#
loop_
_entity_poly.entity_id
_entity_poly.type
_entity_poly.pdbx_seq_one_letter_code
_entity_poly.pdbx_strand_id
1 'polypeptide(L)'
;MGISNQEGHLVLATGNKSELAVGYSTLYGDAVGGFAPIKDIYKTDVWALARWRNEVAIATGQVAPIPVNSIEKEPSAELRPDQKDSDSLPDYLLLDRVLTAYVDEDQGSAALIAAGFDEALVRRVIAMVDKAEYKRRQYPPGPKVSKRAFGKDRRLPMTSRWQEVHK
;
A
#
# COMPACT_ATOMS: atom_id res chain seq x y z
N MET A 1 -6.33 5.47 19.82
CA MET A 1 -6.59 6.90 20.13
C MET A 1 -6.67 7.21 21.63
N GLY A 2 -7.25 6.35 22.48
CA GLY A 2 -7.35 6.63 23.94
C GLY A 2 -6.02 7.01 24.61
N ILE A 3 -4.98 6.19 24.43
CA ILE A 3 -3.63 6.45 24.96
C ILE A 3 -3.05 7.77 24.42
N SER A 4 -3.20 8.03 23.12
CA SER A 4 -2.73 9.26 22.49
C SER A 4 -3.37 10.52 23.10
N ASN A 5 -4.68 10.48 23.39
CA ASN A 5 -5.35 11.60 24.05
C ASN A 5 -4.89 11.78 25.51
N GLN A 6 -4.63 10.69 26.21
CA GLN A 6 -4.23 10.72 27.61
C GLN A 6 -2.77 11.19 27.80
N GLU A 7 -1.88 10.79 26.90
CA GLU A 7 -0.44 10.97 27.04
C GLU A 7 0.15 12.01 26.07
N GLY A 8 -0.64 12.52 25.13
CA GLY A 8 -0.20 13.56 24.18
C GLY A 8 0.61 13.06 22.99
N HIS A 9 0.59 11.75 22.70
CA HIS A 9 1.32 11.17 21.56
C HIS A 9 0.61 11.40 20.22
N LEU A 10 1.39 11.49 19.14
CA LEU A 10 0.86 11.41 17.78
C LEU A 10 0.77 9.94 17.33
N VAL A 11 -0.42 9.45 17.00
CA VAL A 11 -0.58 8.11 16.42
C VAL A 11 -0.09 8.11 14.97
N LEU A 12 0.76 7.15 14.62
CA LEU A 12 1.23 6.94 13.26
C LEU A 12 0.43 5.82 12.60
N ALA A 13 -0.24 6.12 11.48
CA ALA A 13 -0.85 5.09 10.64
C ALA A 13 0.25 4.39 9.81
N THR A 14 0.14 3.07 9.67
CA THR A 14 1.21 2.22 9.12
C THR A 14 0.89 1.66 7.74
N GLY A 15 -0.18 2.12 7.09
CA GLY A 15 -0.51 1.65 5.75
C GLY A 15 0.48 2.11 4.70
N ASN A 16 0.85 1.20 3.80
CA ASN A 16 1.76 1.45 2.68
C ASN A 16 1.02 1.76 1.36
N LYS A 17 1.74 2.21 0.34
CA LYS A 17 1.15 2.64 -0.94
C LYS A 17 0.35 1.52 -1.62
N SER A 18 0.80 0.26 -1.52
CA SER A 18 0.12 -0.90 -2.10
C SER A 18 -1.26 -1.10 -1.47
N GLU A 19 -1.33 -1.11 -0.14
CA GLU A 19 -2.58 -1.24 0.64
C GLU A 19 -3.54 -0.09 0.35
N LEU A 20 -3.02 1.14 0.33
CA LEU A 20 -3.80 2.34 0.01
C LEU A 20 -4.32 2.29 -1.43
N ALA A 21 -3.50 1.80 -2.36
CA ALA A 21 -3.87 1.72 -3.77
C ALA A 21 -5.10 0.84 -3.94
N VAL A 22 -5.10 -0.37 -3.41
CA VAL A 22 -6.19 -1.35 -3.58
C VAL A 22 -7.26 -1.27 -2.50
N GLY A 23 -7.11 -0.37 -1.53
CA GLY A 23 -8.07 -0.18 -0.43
C GLY A 23 -8.06 -1.31 0.59
N TYR A 24 -6.91 -1.97 0.77
CA TYR A 24 -6.70 -2.97 1.79
C TYR A 24 -6.41 -2.30 3.14
N SER A 25 -7.44 -1.61 3.64
CA SER A 25 -7.44 -0.94 4.94
C SER A 25 -8.86 -0.91 5.50
N THR A 26 -8.95 -0.82 6.81
CA THR A 26 -10.18 -0.65 7.58
C THR A 26 -10.29 0.81 7.98
N LEU A 27 -11.33 1.49 7.49
CA LEU A 27 -11.64 2.84 7.97
C LEU A 27 -11.89 2.79 9.47
N TYR A 28 -11.26 3.72 10.18
CA TYR A 28 -11.30 3.79 11.64
C TYR A 28 -10.63 2.61 12.37
N GLY A 29 -9.91 1.74 11.65
CA GLY A 29 -9.02 0.72 12.18
C GLY A 29 -7.55 1.10 11.98
N ASP A 30 -6.84 0.34 11.17
CA ASP A 30 -5.43 0.57 10.77
C ASP A 30 -5.20 1.90 10.03
N ALA A 31 -6.26 2.48 9.44
CA ALA A 31 -6.20 3.81 8.82
C ALA A 31 -6.17 4.97 9.84
N VAL A 32 -6.30 4.70 11.15
CA VAL A 32 -6.33 5.75 12.18
C VAL A 32 -4.92 6.21 12.53
N GLY A 33 -4.69 7.51 12.38
CA GLY A 33 -3.46 8.18 12.79
C GLY A 33 -3.51 9.66 12.45
N GLY A 34 -2.60 10.45 13.04
CA GLY A 34 -2.41 11.84 12.66
C GLY A 34 -1.41 12.02 11.50
N PHE A 35 -0.58 11.01 11.24
CA PHE A 35 0.39 11.01 10.13
C PHE A 35 0.68 9.58 9.67
N ALA A 36 0.96 9.38 8.39
CA ALA A 36 1.29 8.08 7.80
C ALA A 36 2.66 8.12 7.10
N PRO A 37 3.75 7.73 7.81
CA PRO A 37 5.12 7.90 7.33
C PRO A 37 5.44 7.16 6.04
N ILE A 38 4.81 5.99 5.81
CA ILE A 38 5.12 5.08 4.70
C ILE A 38 4.00 5.00 3.66
N LYS A 39 3.03 5.93 3.70
CA LYS A 39 1.84 5.88 2.84
C LYS A 39 2.11 5.93 1.33
N ASP A 40 3.29 6.41 0.94
CA ASP A 40 3.71 6.56 -0.46
C ASP A 40 4.91 5.66 -0.82
N ILE A 41 5.11 4.59 -0.05
CA ILE A 41 6.13 3.56 -0.28
C ILE A 41 5.41 2.25 -0.61
N TYR A 42 5.75 1.58 -1.71
CA TYR A 42 5.18 0.27 -2.06
C TYR A 42 5.66 -0.82 -1.10
N LYS A 43 4.89 -1.91 -0.94
CA LYS A 43 5.20 -2.99 0.00
C LYS A 43 6.57 -3.61 -0.26
N THR A 44 6.89 -3.81 -1.54
CA THR A 44 8.20 -4.29 -1.99
C THR A 44 9.35 -3.40 -1.53
N ASP A 45 9.17 -2.08 -1.62
CA ASP A 45 10.14 -1.09 -1.13
C ASP A 45 10.19 -1.03 0.40
N VAL A 46 9.07 -1.24 1.10
CA VAL A 46 9.07 -1.35 2.58
C VAL A 46 9.98 -2.49 3.04
N TRP A 47 9.92 -3.66 2.39
CA TRP A 47 10.84 -4.75 2.69
C TRP A 47 12.29 -4.42 2.35
N ALA A 48 12.54 -3.75 1.21
CA ALA A 48 13.89 -3.32 0.83
C ALA A 48 14.48 -2.33 1.86
N LEU A 49 13.69 -1.35 2.29
CA LEU A 49 14.09 -0.36 3.30
C LEU A 49 14.32 -1.00 4.68
N ALA A 50 13.52 -2.00 5.06
CA ALA A 50 13.72 -2.73 6.30
C ALA A 50 15.06 -3.48 6.31
N ARG A 51 15.40 -4.18 5.21
CA ARG A 51 16.70 -4.86 5.05
C ARG A 51 17.85 -3.85 5.09
N TRP A 52 17.75 -2.77 4.31
CA TRP A 52 18.74 -1.70 4.30
C TRP A 52 18.95 -1.09 5.69
N ARG A 53 17.88 -0.82 6.46
CA ARG A 53 18.00 -0.24 7.80
C ARG A 53 18.75 -1.16 8.77
N ASN A 54 18.53 -2.47 8.66
CA ASN A 54 19.25 -3.48 9.43
C ASN A 54 20.72 -3.57 9.02
N GLU A 55 21.01 -3.60 7.72
CA GLU A 55 22.39 -3.60 7.18
C GLU A 55 23.19 -2.39 7.68
N VAL A 56 22.60 -1.20 7.66
CA VAL A 56 23.23 0.03 8.18
C VAL A 56 23.51 -0.06 9.68
N ALA A 57 22.60 -0.65 10.46
CA ALA A 57 22.82 -0.84 11.90
C ALA A 57 24.02 -1.76 12.14
N ILE A 58 24.05 -2.91 11.47
CA ILE A 58 25.12 -3.90 11.61
C ILE A 58 26.47 -3.31 11.18
N ALA A 59 26.52 -2.60 10.05
CA ALA A 59 27.73 -1.95 9.54
C ALA A 59 28.30 -0.89 10.49
N THR A 60 27.46 -0.32 11.36
CA THR A 60 27.85 0.68 12.36
C THR A 60 28.02 0.10 13.77
N GLY A 61 28.02 -1.23 13.92
CA GLY A 61 28.17 -1.91 15.20
C GLY A 61 26.93 -1.84 16.11
N GLN A 62 25.77 -1.45 15.56
CA GLN A 62 24.51 -1.39 16.28
C GLN A 62 23.72 -2.70 16.12
N VAL A 63 22.80 -2.94 17.06
CA VAL A 63 21.81 -4.02 16.94
C VAL A 63 20.83 -3.69 15.82
N ALA A 64 20.56 -4.66 14.94
CA ALA A 64 19.56 -4.54 13.90
C ALA A 64 18.17 -4.27 14.52
N PRO A 65 17.51 -3.14 14.18
CA PRO A 65 16.28 -2.73 14.88
C PRO A 65 15.03 -3.51 14.46
N ILE A 66 15.02 -4.14 13.28
CA ILE A 66 13.84 -4.83 12.75
C ILE A 66 14.07 -6.33 12.81
N PRO A 67 13.23 -7.10 13.53
CA PRO A 67 13.31 -8.55 13.55
C PRO A 67 13.20 -9.15 12.15
N VAL A 68 14.09 -10.10 11.82
CA VAL A 68 14.13 -10.73 10.49
C VAL A 68 12.83 -11.46 10.15
N ASN A 69 12.20 -12.07 11.16
CA ASN A 69 10.90 -12.73 11.00
C ASN A 69 9.77 -11.76 10.63
N SER A 70 9.87 -10.46 10.92
CA SER A 70 8.91 -9.46 10.43
C SER A 70 9.11 -9.11 8.95
N ILE A 71 10.27 -9.43 8.37
CA ILE A 71 10.62 -9.15 6.97
C ILE A 71 10.33 -10.37 6.09
N GLU A 72 10.68 -11.56 6.56
CA GLU A 72 10.63 -12.81 5.77
C GLU A 72 9.30 -13.56 5.89
N LYS A 73 8.49 -13.25 6.91
CA LYS A 73 7.17 -13.87 7.05
C LYS A 73 6.26 -13.52 5.87
N GLU A 74 5.51 -14.52 5.40
CA GLU A 74 4.47 -14.30 4.40
C GLU A 74 3.48 -13.22 4.87
N PRO A 75 3.13 -12.25 4.00
CA PRO A 75 2.15 -11.24 4.36
C PRO A 75 0.80 -11.87 4.75
N SER A 76 0.26 -11.42 5.88
CA SER A 76 -1.02 -11.88 6.44
C SER A 76 -1.68 -10.74 7.23
N ALA A 77 -2.92 -10.41 6.88
CA ALA A 77 -3.83 -9.65 7.70
C ALA A 77 -4.41 -10.60 8.75
N GLU A 78 -3.78 -10.64 9.92
CA GLU A 78 -4.15 -11.51 11.04
C GLU A 78 -5.47 -11.08 11.72
N LEU A 79 -6.55 -10.91 10.97
CA LEU A 79 -7.89 -10.64 11.52
C LEU A 79 -8.58 -11.93 11.98
N ARG A 80 -8.09 -13.10 11.57
CA ARG A 80 -8.57 -14.44 11.94
C ARG A 80 -7.41 -15.45 11.89
N PRO A 81 -7.47 -16.55 12.67
CA PRO A 81 -6.55 -17.68 12.51
C PRO A 81 -6.55 -18.15 11.05
N ASP A 82 -5.37 -18.43 10.50
CA ASP A 82 -5.13 -18.95 9.14
C ASP A 82 -5.47 -18.01 7.96
N GLN A 83 -5.77 -16.73 8.19
CA GLN A 83 -5.99 -15.77 7.09
C GLN A 83 -4.68 -15.43 6.38
N LYS A 84 -4.60 -15.64 5.06
CA LYS A 84 -3.46 -15.19 4.24
C LYS A 84 -3.83 -13.96 3.42
N ASP A 85 -2.89 -13.02 3.23
CA ASP A 85 -3.15 -11.87 2.35
C ASP A 85 -3.38 -12.30 0.90
N SER A 86 -2.80 -13.44 0.48
CA SER A 86 -3.02 -14.05 -0.82
C SER A 86 -4.48 -14.38 -1.12
N ASP A 87 -5.31 -14.54 -0.09
CA ASP A 87 -6.74 -14.81 -0.26
C ASP A 87 -7.47 -13.57 -0.78
N SER A 88 -6.92 -12.38 -0.52
CA SER A 88 -7.56 -11.08 -0.78
C SER A 88 -6.83 -10.27 -1.85
N LEU A 89 -5.51 -10.41 -1.93
CA LEU A 89 -4.63 -9.64 -2.80
C LEU A 89 -3.77 -10.57 -3.69
N PRO A 90 -3.38 -10.11 -4.89
CA PRO A 90 -2.29 -10.74 -5.62
C PRO A 90 -0.98 -10.67 -4.83
N ASP A 91 0.00 -11.49 -5.22
CA ASP A 91 1.37 -11.37 -4.71
C ASP A 91 1.90 -9.93 -4.84
N TYR A 92 2.59 -9.44 -3.80
CA TYR A 92 3.01 -8.04 -3.73
C TYR A 92 4.03 -7.66 -4.80
N LEU A 93 4.93 -8.56 -5.22
CA LEU A 93 5.87 -8.25 -6.30
C LEU A 93 5.12 -7.98 -7.59
N LEU A 94 4.09 -8.78 -7.87
CA LEU A 94 3.29 -8.64 -9.06
C LEU A 94 2.31 -7.46 -8.96
N LEU A 95 1.67 -7.29 -7.80
CA LEU A 95 0.77 -6.18 -7.50
C LEU A 95 1.49 -4.83 -7.65
N ASP A 96 2.63 -4.66 -7.00
CA ASP A 96 3.36 -3.38 -7.00
C ASP A 96 3.88 -3.02 -8.39
N ARG A 97 4.23 -4.00 -9.23
CA ARG A 97 4.57 -3.77 -10.63
C ARG A 97 3.39 -3.25 -11.44
N VAL A 98 2.21 -3.85 -11.29
CA VAL A 98 0.98 -3.36 -11.95
C VAL A 98 0.62 -1.97 -11.43
N LEU A 99 0.70 -1.75 -10.11
CA LEU A 99 0.39 -0.46 -9.50
C LEU A 99 1.37 0.63 -9.94
N THR A 100 2.66 0.35 -10.03
CA THR A 100 3.66 1.31 -10.53
C THR A 100 3.29 1.76 -11.95
N ALA A 101 3.06 0.82 -12.85
CA ALA A 101 2.72 1.14 -14.23
C ALA A 101 1.35 1.86 -14.35
N TYR A 102 0.32 1.44 -13.62
CA TYR A 102 -1.00 2.06 -13.68
C TYR A 102 -1.09 3.41 -12.96
N VAL A 103 -0.48 3.54 -11.77
CA VAL A 103 -0.62 4.73 -10.90
C VAL A 103 0.49 5.74 -11.16
N ASP A 104 1.74 5.31 -11.29
CA ASP A 104 2.88 6.22 -11.36
C ASP A 104 3.25 6.58 -12.81
N GLU A 105 2.98 5.67 -13.75
CA GLU A 105 3.31 5.83 -15.17
C GLU A 105 2.10 6.11 -16.08
N ASP A 106 0.86 6.11 -15.56
CA ASP A 106 -0.38 6.31 -16.33
C ASP A 106 -0.59 5.33 -17.49
N GLN A 107 -0.05 4.11 -17.38
CA GLN A 107 -0.32 3.08 -18.38
C GLN A 107 -1.74 2.54 -18.23
N GLY A 108 -2.51 2.56 -19.32
CA GLY A 108 -3.82 1.92 -19.36
C GLY A 108 -3.74 0.39 -19.39
N SER A 109 -4.86 -0.25 -19.12
CA SER A 109 -5.05 -1.72 -19.15
C SER A 109 -4.49 -2.40 -20.39
N ALA A 110 -4.73 -1.85 -21.59
CA ALA A 110 -4.22 -2.42 -22.84
C ALA A 110 -2.68 -2.44 -22.92
N ALA A 111 -2.03 -1.38 -22.41
CA ALA A 111 -0.57 -1.30 -22.38
C ALA A 111 0.02 -2.29 -21.37
N LEU A 112 -0.62 -2.46 -20.21
CA LEU A 112 -0.23 -3.44 -19.20
C LEU A 112 -0.32 -4.87 -19.76
N ILE A 113 -1.42 -5.20 -20.44
CA ILE A 113 -1.60 -6.53 -21.05
C ILE A 113 -0.55 -6.76 -22.15
N ALA A 114 -0.29 -5.74 -22.99
CA ALA A 114 0.76 -5.81 -24.01
C ALA A 114 2.18 -5.94 -23.42
N ALA A 115 2.40 -5.42 -22.21
CA ALA A 115 3.65 -5.58 -21.46
C ALA A 115 3.79 -6.98 -20.79
N GLY A 116 2.82 -7.87 -20.98
CA GLY A 116 2.86 -9.26 -20.54
C GLY A 116 2.26 -9.53 -19.17
N PHE A 117 1.53 -8.59 -18.58
CA PHE A 117 0.73 -8.86 -17.38
C PHE A 117 -0.52 -9.69 -17.73
N ASP A 118 -0.89 -10.60 -16.85
CA ASP A 118 -2.14 -11.36 -16.97
C ASP A 118 -3.36 -10.42 -16.98
N GLU A 119 -4.26 -10.64 -17.93
CA GLU A 119 -5.42 -9.77 -18.13
C GLU A 119 -6.39 -9.79 -16.93
N ALA A 120 -6.63 -10.97 -16.35
CA ALA A 120 -7.55 -11.10 -15.22
C ALA A 120 -6.99 -10.38 -13.99
N LEU A 121 -5.68 -10.46 -13.77
CA LEU A 121 -4.98 -9.70 -12.74
C LEU A 121 -5.09 -8.19 -12.97
N VAL A 122 -4.77 -7.69 -14.16
CA VAL A 122 -4.82 -6.24 -14.48
C VAL A 122 -6.22 -5.71 -14.22
N ARG A 123 -7.24 -6.38 -14.75
CA ARG A 123 -8.66 -6.05 -14.54
C ARG A 123 -9.01 -6.00 -13.04
N ARG A 124 -8.57 -7.01 -12.27
CA ARG A 124 -8.82 -7.08 -10.82
C ARG A 124 -8.15 -5.92 -10.08
N VAL A 125 -6.88 -5.64 -10.35
CA VAL A 125 -6.11 -4.58 -9.66
C VAL A 125 -6.69 -3.20 -9.96
N ILE A 126 -6.97 -2.87 -11.22
CA ILE A 126 -7.57 -1.59 -11.61
C ILE A 126 -8.93 -1.41 -10.90
N ALA A 127 -9.78 -2.44 -10.92
CA ALA A 127 -11.08 -2.37 -10.25
C ALA A 127 -10.96 -2.17 -8.72
N MET A 128 -9.95 -2.75 -8.07
CA MET A 128 -9.69 -2.49 -6.65
C MET A 128 -9.22 -1.05 -6.43
N VAL A 129 -8.34 -0.53 -7.30
CA VAL A 129 -7.84 0.84 -7.22
C VAL A 129 -8.96 1.86 -7.32
N ASP A 130 -9.88 1.68 -8.26
CA ASP A 130 -10.98 2.62 -8.47
C ASP A 130 -11.97 2.60 -7.29
N LYS A 131 -12.30 1.41 -6.78
CA LYS A 131 -13.19 1.25 -5.61
C LYS A 131 -12.63 1.83 -4.31
N ALA A 132 -11.31 1.93 -4.20
CA ALA A 132 -10.64 2.36 -2.98
C ALA A 132 -10.58 3.88 -2.79
N GLU A 133 -11.11 4.68 -3.72
CA GLU A 133 -11.06 6.15 -3.68
C GLU A 133 -11.62 6.74 -2.38
N TYR A 134 -12.77 6.24 -1.91
CA TYR A 134 -13.41 6.75 -0.69
C TYR A 134 -12.57 6.49 0.59
N LYS A 135 -11.77 5.41 0.62
CA LYS A 135 -10.87 5.12 1.74
C LYS A 135 -9.67 6.06 1.71
N ARG A 136 -9.06 6.23 0.54
CA ARG A 136 -7.88 7.10 0.36
C ARG A 136 -8.15 8.56 0.73
N ARG A 137 -9.35 9.07 0.45
CA ARG A 137 -9.71 10.46 0.78
C ARG A 137 -9.79 10.75 2.28
N GLN A 138 -9.97 9.73 3.11
CA GLN A 138 -10.02 9.86 4.57
C GLN A 138 -8.70 9.47 5.25
N TYR A 139 -7.70 9.04 4.47
CA TYR A 139 -6.42 8.59 5.01
C TYR A 139 -5.57 9.78 5.51
N PRO A 140 -4.84 9.64 6.62
CA PRO A 140 -3.99 10.71 7.14
C PRO A 140 -2.94 11.23 6.15
N PRO A 141 -2.45 12.47 6.36
CA PRO A 141 -1.35 13.02 5.57
C PRO A 141 -0.06 12.21 5.77
N GLY A 142 0.86 12.31 4.82
CA GLY A 142 2.14 11.63 4.84
C GLY A 142 3.06 12.19 3.76
N PRO A 143 4.34 11.80 3.73
CA PRO A 143 5.29 12.29 2.75
C PRO A 143 4.98 11.72 1.36
N LYS A 144 5.35 12.48 0.32
CA LYS A 144 5.41 12.00 -1.06
C LYS A 144 6.86 11.68 -1.39
N VAL A 145 7.12 10.47 -1.85
CA VAL A 145 8.46 10.01 -2.28
C VAL A 145 8.46 9.44 -3.70
N SER A 146 7.30 9.14 -4.25
CA SER A 146 7.13 8.62 -5.60
C SER A 146 6.82 9.73 -6.63
N LYS A 147 6.81 9.38 -7.92
CA LYS A 147 6.42 10.30 -9.00
C LYS A 147 4.98 10.79 -8.84
N ARG A 148 4.07 9.91 -8.40
CA ARG A 148 2.65 10.23 -8.19
C ARG A 148 2.11 9.66 -6.88
N ALA A 149 1.66 10.55 -6.00
CA ALA A 149 1.01 10.16 -4.76
C ALA A 149 -0.51 10.19 -4.85
N PHE A 150 -1.18 9.32 -4.10
CA PHE A 150 -2.62 9.44 -3.87
C PHE A 150 -2.92 10.67 -3.01
N GLY A 151 -3.80 11.55 -3.48
CA GLY A 151 -4.10 12.80 -2.81
C GLY A 151 -4.12 13.97 -3.78
N LYS A 152 -3.13 14.86 -3.76
CA LYS A 152 -3.12 16.03 -4.66
C LYS A 152 -2.84 15.65 -6.12
N ASP A 153 -1.99 14.66 -6.36
CA ASP A 153 -1.54 14.34 -7.73
C ASP A 153 -2.51 13.43 -8.50
N ARG A 154 -3.24 12.56 -7.79
CA ARG A 154 -4.23 11.65 -8.38
C ARG A 154 -5.54 11.74 -7.58
N ARG A 155 -6.59 12.27 -8.21
CA ARG A 155 -7.94 12.41 -7.65
C ARG A 155 -8.97 11.91 -8.66
N LEU A 156 -9.73 10.91 -8.25
CA LEU A 156 -10.86 10.39 -9.04
C LEU A 156 -12.17 10.66 -8.30
N PRO A 157 -13.32 10.67 -9.00
CA PRO A 157 -14.62 10.75 -8.33
C PRO A 157 -14.86 9.53 -7.44
N MET A 158 -15.31 9.74 -6.19
CA MET A 158 -15.71 8.64 -5.30
C MET A 158 -16.96 7.92 -5.84
N THR A 159 -17.94 8.69 -6.33
CA THR A 159 -19.14 8.15 -6.97
C THR A 159 -18.88 8.07 -8.47
N SER A 160 -18.52 6.89 -8.96
CA SER A 160 -18.27 6.64 -10.37
C SER A 160 -18.84 5.29 -10.79
N ARG A 161 -19.40 5.22 -12.00
CA ARG A 161 -19.71 3.95 -12.69
C ARG A 161 -18.77 3.68 -13.86
N TRP A 162 -17.78 4.55 -14.09
CA TRP A 162 -16.78 4.32 -15.12
C TRP A 162 -15.97 3.06 -14.80
N GLN A 163 -15.73 2.24 -15.81
CA GLN A 163 -14.86 1.07 -15.74
C GLN A 163 -13.94 1.12 -16.95
N GLU A 164 -12.64 1.20 -16.71
CA GLU A 164 -11.65 1.28 -17.79
C GLU A 164 -11.71 0.06 -18.71
N VAL A 165 -11.80 -1.13 -18.12
CA VAL A 165 -11.94 -2.37 -18.88
C VAL A 165 -13.42 -2.67 -19.05
N HIS A 166 -13.95 -2.43 -20.25
CA HIS A 166 -15.33 -2.78 -20.59
C HIS A 166 -15.50 -4.32 -20.60
N LYS A 167 -16.66 -4.78 -20.13
CA LYS A 167 -17.07 -6.18 -20.23
C LYS A 167 -17.33 -6.56 -21.68
#